data_AF-A0A3D4VVM8-F1
#
_entry.id   AF-A0A3D4VVM8-F1
#
_cell.length_a   1.000
_cell.length_b   1.000
_cell.length_c   1.000
_cell.angle_alpha   90.00
_cell.angle_beta   90.00
_cell.angle_gamma   90.00
#
_symmetry.space_group_name_H-M   'P 1'
#
loop_
_entity.id
_entity.type
_entity.pdbx_description
1 polymer ?
#
loop_
_entity_poly.entity_id
_entity_poly.type
_entity_poly.pdbx_seq_one_letter_code
_entity_poly.pdbx_strand_id
1 'polypeptide(L)'
;MEENENINVNEETTETQVQETKTFTQADLDSMISKMADKFEKRYEKKYKQQVSLAGLDEKERAIAEKDLALNEMEERLKNYELNQSRMELTKVLGARGLSTELIDIMNVTGDVETDQKMIDKLDKVFKAMVAKEVQARIGSSTPKTSTIDLETGMTKERFSQLNDDEKIAFLVGNPDFLK
;
A
#
# COMPACT_ATOMS: atom_id res chain seq x y z
N MET A 1 50.43 -30.52 -23.84
CA MET A 1 50.57 -29.09 -24.17
C MET A 1 49.15 -28.62 -24.39
N GLU A 2 48.48 -28.28 -23.29
CA GLU A 2 48.44 -26.92 -22.71
C GLU A 2 47.50 -26.07 -23.59
N GLU A 3 46.44 -25.45 -23.10
CA GLU A 3 46.34 -24.67 -21.85
C GLU A 3 44.96 -24.84 -21.20
N ASN A 4 44.97 -24.87 -19.87
CA ASN A 4 43.79 -24.89 -19.01
C ASN A 4 43.77 -23.51 -18.32
N GLU A 5 42.98 -22.57 -18.83
CA GLU A 5 42.79 -21.29 -18.16
C GLU A 5 41.83 -21.46 -16.98
N ASN A 6 42.43 -21.33 -15.80
CA ASN A 6 41.83 -21.41 -14.50
C ASN A 6 41.14 -20.07 -14.19
N ILE A 7 39.82 -20.00 -14.34
CA ILE A 7 39.04 -18.84 -13.88
C ILE A 7 38.49 -19.18 -12.49
N ASN A 8 39.25 -18.72 -11.50
CA ASN A 8 38.87 -18.60 -10.11
C ASN A 8 37.70 -17.62 -9.98
N VAL A 9 36.48 -18.13 -9.85
CA VAL A 9 35.31 -17.34 -9.42
C VAL A 9 35.16 -17.55 -7.93
N ASN A 10 35.88 -16.75 -7.15
CA ASN A 10 35.64 -16.61 -5.72
C ASN A 10 35.24 -15.16 -5.42
N GLU A 11 33.96 -14.87 -5.61
CA GLU A 11 33.27 -13.79 -4.90
C GLU A 11 31.97 -14.40 -4.34
N GLU A 12 32.09 -15.10 -3.22
CA GLU A 12 30.96 -15.46 -2.37
C GLU A 12 30.38 -14.19 -1.73
N THR A 13 29.45 -13.53 -2.42
CA THR A 13 28.54 -12.59 -1.78
C THR A 13 27.54 -13.41 -0.97
N THR A 14 27.84 -13.60 0.31
CA THR A 14 26.95 -14.21 1.30
C THR A 14 25.80 -13.25 1.62
N GLU A 15 24.81 -13.19 0.73
CA GLU A 15 23.51 -12.62 1.09
C GLU A 15 22.81 -13.58 2.04
N THR A 16 22.87 -13.24 3.33
CA THR A 16 22.14 -13.91 4.39
C THR A 16 20.64 -13.78 4.10
N GLN A 17 20.05 -14.81 3.50
CA GLN A 17 18.59 -14.97 3.50
C GLN A 17 18.16 -15.17 4.95
N VAL A 18 17.73 -14.09 5.60
CA VAL A 18 16.96 -14.17 6.83
C VAL A 18 15.65 -14.87 6.47
N GLN A 19 15.62 -16.20 6.65
CA GLN A 19 14.36 -16.93 6.66
C GLN A 19 13.59 -16.42 7.88
N GLU A 20 12.66 -15.49 7.66
CA GLU A 20 11.64 -15.18 8.65
C GLU A 20 10.90 -16.49 8.96
N THR A 21 11.20 -17.09 10.11
CA THR A 21 10.44 -18.21 10.62
C THR A 21 9.06 -17.70 11.02
N LYS A 22 8.09 -17.77 10.10
CA LYS A 22 6.69 -17.47 10.40
C LYS A 22 6.19 -18.49 11.42
N THR A 23 6.08 -18.08 12.68
CA THR A 23 5.49 -18.89 13.74
C THR A 23 3.98 -18.68 13.71
N PHE A 24 3.22 -19.73 13.39
CA PHE A 24 1.76 -19.69 13.50
C PHE A 24 1.34 -19.84 14.96
N THR A 25 0.37 -19.04 15.40
CA THR A 25 -0.27 -19.28 16.68
C THR A 25 -1.28 -20.42 16.57
N GLN A 26 -1.63 -21.05 17.70
CA GLN A 26 -2.68 -22.06 17.72
C GLN A 26 -4.03 -21.50 17.24
N ALA A 27 -4.32 -20.23 17.56
CA ALA A 27 -5.50 -19.54 17.08
C ALA A 27 -5.51 -19.35 15.54
N ASP A 28 -4.33 -19.09 14.93
CA ASP A 28 -4.22 -19.00 13.47
C ASP A 28 -4.50 -20.35 12.79
N LEU A 29 -4.00 -21.43 13.38
CA LEU A 29 -4.24 -22.79 12.89
C LEU A 29 -5.71 -23.18 13.00
N ASP A 30 -6.33 -22.94 14.16
CA ASP A 30 -7.75 -23.23 14.37
C ASP A 30 -8.63 -22.43 13.40
N SER A 31 -8.34 -21.14 13.22
CA SER A 31 -9.02 -20.28 12.23
C SER A 31 -8.86 -20.82 10.80
N MET A 32 -7.67 -21.29 10.44
CA MET A 32 -7.42 -21.86 9.12
C MET A 32 -8.15 -23.18 8.90
N ILE A 33 -8.18 -24.04 9.92
CA ILE A 33 -8.89 -25.33 9.90
C ILE A 33 -10.40 -25.08 9.79
N SER A 34 -10.96 -24.18 10.57
CA SER A 34 -12.39 -23.81 10.48
C SER A 34 -12.73 -23.28 9.08
N LYS A 35 -11.94 -22.35 8.53
CA LYS A 35 -12.16 -21.84 7.16
C LYS A 35 -12.08 -22.95 6.11
N MET A 36 -11.21 -23.95 6.31
CA MET A 36 -11.09 -25.08 5.40
C MET A 36 -12.30 -26.02 5.51
N ALA A 37 -12.75 -26.31 6.73
CA ALA A 37 -13.94 -27.10 7.00
C ALA A 37 -15.19 -26.46 6.35
N ASP A 38 -15.39 -25.16 6.56
CA ASP A 38 -16.51 -24.41 5.95
C ASP A 38 -16.48 -24.47 4.42
N LYS A 39 -15.28 -24.32 3.82
CA LYS A 39 -15.11 -24.42 2.36
C LYS A 39 -15.41 -25.83 1.87
N PHE A 40 -15.00 -26.85 2.61
CA PHE A 40 -15.27 -28.24 2.27
C PHE A 40 -16.77 -28.54 2.34
N GLU A 41 -17.43 -28.15 3.41
CA GLU A 41 -18.87 -28.34 3.62
C GLU A 41 -19.68 -27.66 2.50
N LYS A 42 -19.37 -26.40 2.18
CA LYS A 42 -20.02 -25.68 1.05
C LYS A 42 -19.82 -26.37 -0.30
N ARG A 43 -18.61 -26.88 -0.56
CA ARG A 43 -18.34 -27.63 -1.81
C ARG A 43 -19.11 -28.93 -1.86
N TYR A 44 -19.17 -29.65 -0.74
CA TYR A 44 -19.91 -30.91 -0.64
C TYR A 44 -21.40 -30.67 -0.82
N GLU A 45 -21.97 -29.67 -0.15
CA GLU A 45 -23.39 -29.31 -0.26
C GLU A 45 -23.76 -28.87 -1.68
N LYS A 46 -22.91 -28.07 -2.35
CA LYS A 46 -23.10 -27.70 -3.77
C LYS A 46 -23.15 -28.94 -4.66
N LYS A 47 -22.18 -29.85 -4.52
CA LYS A 47 -22.13 -31.10 -5.31
C LYS A 47 -23.30 -32.03 -5.00
N TYR A 48 -23.71 -32.14 -3.75
CA TYR A 48 -24.85 -32.94 -3.34
C TYR A 48 -26.16 -32.41 -3.95
N LYS A 49 -26.41 -31.09 -3.84
CA LYS A 49 -27.56 -30.43 -4.47
C LYS A 49 -27.58 -30.64 -5.99
N GLN A 50 -26.43 -30.54 -6.63
CA GLN A 50 -26.29 -30.81 -8.07
C GLN A 50 -26.64 -32.26 -8.42
N GLN A 51 -26.13 -33.25 -7.69
CA GLN A 51 -26.45 -34.66 -7.94
C GLN A 51 -27.94 -34.98 -7.69
N VAL A 52 -28.52 -34.45 -6.61
CA VAL A 52 -29.95 -34.61 -6.32
C VAL A 52 -30.81 -33.99 -7.43
N SER A 53 -30.42 -32.82 -7.93
CA SER A 53 -31.10 -32.17 -9.06
C SER A 53 -31.04 -32.99 -10.35
N LEU A 54 -29.95 -33.74 -10.58
CA LEU A 54 -29.77 -34.56 -11.78
C LEU A 54 -30.44 -35.94 -11.68
N ALA A 55 -30.58 -36.47 -10.46
CA ALA A 55 -31.18 -37.78 -10.21
C ALA A 55 -32.69 -37.84 -10.51
N GLY A 56 -33.38 -36.70 -10.47
CA GLY A 56 -34.82 -36.60 -10.75
C GLY A 56 -35.20 -36.38 -12.22
N LEU A 57 -34.23 -36.24 -13.13
CA LEU A 57 -34.45 -35.86 -14.53
C LEU A 57 -34.40 -37.07 -15.49
N ASP A 58 -35.17 -37.00 -16.58
CA ASP A 58 -35.10 -37.94 -17.70
C ASP A 58 -33.76 -37.82 -18.45
N GLU A 59 -33.38 -38.82 -19.25
CA GLU A 59 -32.04 -38.93 -19.84
C GLU A 59 -31.66 -37.71 -20.73
N LYS A 60 -32.63 -37.16 -21.47
CA LYS A 60 -32.45 -35.94 -22.28
C LYS A 60 -32.35 -34.69 -21.41
N GLU A 61 -33.17 -34.58 -20.37
CA GLU A 61 -33.17 -33.43 -19.47
C GLU A 61 -31.91 -33.39 -18.61
N ARG A 62 -31.42 -34.56 -18.19
CA ARG A 62 -30.15 -34.71 -17.48
C ARG A 62 -28.98 -34.24 -18.34
N ALA A 63 -28.94 -34.60 -19.62
CA ALA A 63 -27.90 -34.15 -20.53
C ALA A 63 -27.88 -32.62 -20.71
N ILE A 64 -29.05 -31.96 -20.76
CA ILE A 64 -29.15 -30.49 -20.82
C ILE A 64 -28.69 -29.89 -19.50
N ALA A 65 -29.18 -30.39 -18.36
CA ALA A 65 -28.81 -29.89 -17.05
C ALA A 65 -27.31 -30.04 -16.76
N GLU A 66 -26.67 -31.13 -17.20
CA GLU A 66 -25.22 -31.31 -17.11
C GLU A 66 -24.45 -30.27 -17.94
N LYS A 67 -24.94 -29.93 -19.14
CA LYS A 67 -24.35 -28.92 -20.00
C LYS A 67 -24.49 -27.52 -19.40
N ASP A 68 -25.67 -27.19 -18.89
CA ASP A 68 -25.93 -25.90 -18.24
C ASP A 68 -25.10 -25.74 -16.97
N LEU A 69 -24.94 -26.81 -16.19
CA LEU A 69 -24.13 -26.81 -14.99
C LEU A 69 -22.64 -26.63 -15.33
N ALA A 70 -22.16 -27.31 -16.36
CA ALA A 70 -20.79 -27.11 -16.86
C ALA A 70 -20.58 -25.70 -17.39
N LEU A 71 -21.55 -25.13 -18.12
CA LEU A 71 -21.49 -23.76 -18.62
C LEU A 71 -21.40 -22.75 -17.47
N ASN A 72 -22.31 -22.87 -16.48
CA ASN A 72 -22.29 -22.03 -15.28
C ASN A 72 -20.96 -22.13 -14.52
N GLU A 73 -20.38 -23.33 -14.41
CA GLU A 73 -19.08 -23.49 -13.76
C GLU A 73 -17.96 -22.81 -14.57
N MET A 74 -17.99 -22.91 -15.90
CA MET A 74 -17.02 -22.21 -16.75
C MET A 74 -17.17 -20.68 -16.66
N GLU A 75 -18.39 -20.17 -16.63
CA GLU A 75 -18.67 -18.73 -16.45
C GLU A 75 -18.18 -18.23 -15.08
N GLU A 76 -18.43 -18.98 -14.01
CA GLU A 76 -17.94 -18.65 -12.66
C GLU A 76 -16.40 -18.63 -12.63
N ARG A 77 -15.75 -19.59 -13.30
CA ARG A 77 -14.28 -19.61 -13.43
C ARG A 77 -13.76 -18.44 -14.24
N LEU A 78 -14.41 -18.10 -15.36
CA LEU A 78 -14.01 -16.98 -16.22
C LEU A 78 -14.08 -15.65 -15.45
N LYS A 79 -15.20 -15.41 -14.74
CA LYS A 79 -15.36 -14.22 -13.90
C LYS A 79 -14.29 -14.12 -12.81
N ASN A 80 -13.98 -15.23 -12.15
CA ASN A 80 -12.89 -15.25 -11.16
C ASN A 80 -11.52 -14.96 -11.79
N TYR A 81 -11.28 -15.48 -12.99
CA TYR A 81 -10.04 -15.23 -13.73
C TYR A 81 -9.90 -13.75 -14.11
N GLU A 82 -10.95 -13.14 -14.68
CA GLU A 82 -10.99 -11.71 -15.02
C GLU A 82 -10.74 -10.83 -13.80
N LEU A 83 -11.40 -11.14 -12.68
CA LEU A 83 -11.22 -10.41 -11.44
C LEU A 83 -9.79 -10.52 -10.88
N ASN A 84 -9.18 -11.71 -10.96
CA ASN A 84 -7.79 -11.90 -10.56
C ASN A 84 -6.82 -11.17 -11.50
N GLN A 85 -7.12 -11.15 -12.81
CA GLN A 85 -6.30 -10.40 -13.75
C GLN A 85 -6.38 -8.89 -13.50
N SER A 86 -7.59 -8.35 -13.36
CA SER A 86 -7.80 -6.94 -13.00
C SER A 86 -7.01 -6.59 -11.74
N ARG A 87 -7.09 -7.43 -10.68
CA ARG A 87 -6.28 -7.24 -9.47
C ARG A 87 -4.79 -7.16 -9.76
N MET A 88 -4.25 -8.08 -10.54
CA MET A 88 -2.82 -8.09 -10.87
C MET A 88 -2.39 -6.86 -11.66
N GLU A 89 -3.22 -6.38 -12.59
CA GLU A 89 -2.98 -5.15 -13.33
C GLU A 89 -3.02 -3.92 -12.41
N LEU A 90 -4.03 -3.84 -11.53
CA LEU A 90 -4.14 -2.78 -10.53
C LEU A 90 -2.94 -2.73 -9.59
N THR A 91 -2.39 -3.89 -9.19
CA THR A 91 -1.17 -3.95 -8.36
C THR A 91 -0.01 -3.23 -9.02
N LYS A 92 0.16 -3.43 -10.34
CA LYS A 92 1.21 -2.77 -11.11
C LYS A 92 0.96 -1.26 -11.20
N VAL A 93 -0.28 -0.84 -11.44
CA VAL A 93 -0.64 0.59 -11.54
C VAL A 93 -0.42 1.33 -10.22
N LEU A 94 -0.84 0.75 -9.10
CA LEU A 94 -0.61 1.34 -7.77
C LEU A 94 0.88 1.45 -7.45
N GLY A 95 1.64 0.37 -7.68
CA GLY A 95 3.09 0.37 -7.47
C GLY A 95 3.79 1.43 -8.32
N ALA A 96 3.42 1.57 -9.60
CA ALA A 96 3.95 2.61 -10.49
C ALA A 96 3.64 4.04 -10.01
N ARG A 97 2.55 4.23 -9.25
CA ARG A 97 2.18 5.53 -8.66
C ARG A 97 2.74 5.75 -7.26
N GLY A 98 3.53 4.81 -6.74
CA GLY A 98 4.09 4.87 -5.38
C GLY A 98 3.04 4.66 -4.28
N LEU A 99 1.89 4.07 -4.62
CA LEU A 99 0.84 3.72 -3.68
C LEU A 99 1.00 2.27 -3.22
N SER A 100 0.62 1.98 -1.96
CA SER A 100 0.73 0.63 -1.39
C SER A 100 -0.19 -0.36 -2.13
N THR A 101 0.30 -1.57 -2.38
CA THR A 101 -0.47 -2.65 -3.01
C THR A 101 -1.56 -3.21 -2.08
N GLU A 102 -1.43 -3.01 -0.76
CA GLU A 102 -2.46 -3.37 0.23
C GLU A 102 -3.78 -2.61 0.00
N LEU A 103 -3.74 -1.49 -0.71
CA LEU A 103 -4.94 -0.73 -1.05
C LEU A 103 -5.91 -1.56 -1.92
N ILE A 104 -5.44 -2.59 -2.63
CA ILE A 104 -6.30 -3.45 -3.47
C ILE A 104 -7.29 -4.24 -2.64
N ASP A 105 -6.89 -4.69 -1.45
CA ASP A 105 -7.75 -5.49 -0.58
C ASP A 105 -8.88 -4.65 0.04
N ILE A 106 -8.69 -3.32 0.09
CA ILE A 106 -9.67 -2.35 0.58
C ILE A 106 -10.50 -1.77 -0.58
N MET A 107 -9.96 -1.80 -1.81
CA MET A 107 -10.67 -1.33 -3.00
C MET A 107 -11.66 -2.38 -3.50
N ASN A 108 -12.85 -1.90 -3.89
CA ASN A 108 -13.90 -2.74 -4.42
C ASN A 108 -13.63 -3.05 -5.91
N VAL A 109 -12.67 -3.95 -6.17
CA VAL A 109 -12.28 -4.37 -7.54
C VAL A 109 -13.45 -5.10 -8.19
N THR A 110 -13.96 -4.51 -9.27
CA THR A 110 -15.17 -4.99 -9.97
C THR A 110 -14.85 -5.96 -11.10
N GLY A 111 -13.60 -5.99 -11.56
CA GLY A 111 -13.20 -6.72 -12.77
C GLY A 111 -13.37 -5.90 -14.04
N ASP A 112 -13.98 -4.70 -13.94
CA ASP A 112 -14.01 -3.71 -15.02
C ASP A 112 -12.83 -2.75 -14.86
N VAL A 113 -11.85 -2.90 -15.75
CA VAL A 113 -10.59 -2.14 -15.74
C VAL A 113 -10.85 -0.64 -15.82
N GLU A 114 -11.86 -0.17 -16.55
CA GLU A 114 -12.11 1.27 -16.71
C GLU A 114 -12.64 1.88 -15.40
N THR A 115 -13.59 1.19 -14.76
CA THR A 115 -14.15 1.60 -13.46
C THR A 115 -13.09 1.53 -12.37
N ASP A 116 -12.31 0.45 -12.35
CA ASP A 116 -11.26 0.21 -11.37
C ASP A 116 -10.12 1.25 -11.50
N GLN A 117 -9.76 1.66 -12.72
CA GLN A 117 -8.78 2.75 -12.95
C GLN A 117 -9.30 4.12 -12.50
N LYS A 118 -10.55 4.48 -12.79
CA LYS A 118 -11.16 5.74 -12.32
C LYS A 118 -11.16 5.85 -10.79
N MET A 119 -11.37 4.72 -10.11
CA MET A 119 -11.29 4.64 -8.65
C MET A 119 -9.86 4.92 -8.16
N ILE A 120 -8.85 4.34 -8.79
CA ILE A 120 -7.44 4.59 -8.47
C ILE A 120 -7.06 6.06 -8.71
N ASP A 121 -7.48 6.66 -9.81
CA ASP A 121 -7.25 8.09 -10.08
C ASP A 121 -7.83 8.98 -8.99
N LYS A 122 -9.05 8.66 -8.54
CA LYS A 122 -9.70 9.38 -7.45
C LYS A 122 -8.96 9.19 -6.13
N LEU A 123 -8.52 7.96 -5.84
CA LEU A 123 -7.76 7.63 -4.63
C LEU A 123 -6.43 8.39 -4.60
N ASP A 124 -5.66 8.35 -5.68
CA ASP A 124 -4.38 9.05 -5.80
C ASP A 124 -4.54 10.56 -5.56
N LYS A 125 -5.55 11.16 -6.19
CA LYS A 125 -5.84 12.59 -6.02
C LYS A 125 -6.22 12.96 -4.58
N VAL A 126 -7.09 12.17 -3.96
CA VAL A 126 -7.55 12.41 -2.58
C VAL A 126 -6.41 12.20 -1.59
N PHE A 127 -5.59 11.16 -1.80
CA PHE A 127 -4.44 10.87 -0.96
C PHE A 127 -3.40 12.00 -1.03
N LYS A 128 -2.99 12.41 -2.25
CA LYS A 128 -2.08 13.55 -2.44
C LYS A 128 -2.60 14.83 -1.82
N ALA A 129 -3.89 15.11 -1.94
CA ALA A 129 -4.50 16.28 -1.31
C ALA A 129 -4.47 16.21 0.23
N MET A 130 -4.72 15.04 0.82
CA MET A 130 -4.61 14.83 2.27
C MET A 130 -3.16 14.97 2.76
N VAL A 131 -2.21 14.35 2.07
CA VAL A 131 -0.78 14.46 2.42
C VAL A 131 -0.31 15.91 2.29
N ALA A 132 -0.65 16.61 1.21
CA ALA A 132 -0.31 18.02 1.04
C ALA A 132 -0.88 18.89 2.16
N LYS A 133 -2.13 18.66 2.56
CA LYS A 133 -2.77 19.37 3.67
C LYS A 133 -2.06 19.09 5.01
N GLU A 134 -1.74 17.84 5.30
CA GLU A 134 -1.02 17.43 6.52
C GLU A 134 0.39 18.02 6.55
N VAL A 135 1.13 17.95 5.43
CA VAL A 135 2.47 18.54 5.30
C VAL A 135 2.41 20.05 5.47
N GLN A 136 1.42 20.73 4.87
CA GLN A 136 1.23 22.18 5.04
C GLN A 136 0.88 22.55 6.48
N ALA A 137 0.07 21.73 7.17
CA ALA A 137 -0.23 21.93 8.59
C ALA A 137 1.03 21.78 9.44
N ARG A 138 1.86 20.77 9.16
CA ARG A 138 3.13 20.54 9.88
C ARG A 138 4.14 21.65 9.61
N ILE A 139 4.40 22.00 8.35
CA ILE A 139 5.31 23.09 7.96
C ILE A 139 4.81 24.43 8.50
N GLY A 140 3.50 24.70 8.42
CA GLY A 140 2.88 25.91 8.98
C GLY A 140 2.96 25.99 10.50
N SER A 141 2.96 24.84 11.19
CA SER A 141 3.11 24.76 12.65
C SER A 141 4.56 24.78 13.13
N SER A 142 5.52 24.43 12.27
CA SER A 142 6.94 24.26 12.62
C SER A 142 7.82 25.42 12.19
N THR A 143 7.26 26.57 11.77
CA THR A 143 8.07 27.78 11.62
C THR A 143 8.47 28.21 13.03
N PRO A 144 9.77 28.13 13.44
CA PRO A 144 10.19 28.78 14.66
C PRO A 144 9.77 30.23 14.52
N LYS A 145 9.20 30.85 15.56
CA LYS A 145 8.95 32.29 15.54
C LYS A 145 10.31 32.94 15.24
N THR A 146 10.52 33.32 13.98
CA THR A 146 11.66 34.13 13.57
C THR A 146 11.54 35.36 14.43
N SER A 147 12.39 35.40 15.47
CA SER A 147 12.83 36.67 16.02
C SER A 147 13.53 37.30 14.83
N THR A 148 12.86 38.24 14.17
CA THR A 148 13.38 39.00 13.05
C THR A 148 14.53 39.87 13.54
N ILE A 149 15.67 39.23 13.76
CA ILE A 149 16.95 39.92 13.76
C ILE A 149 17.39 39.84 12.30
N ASP A 150 16.95 40.84 11.51
CA ASP A 150 17.47 41.09 10.18
C ASP A 150 18.99 41.28 10.31
N LEU A 151 19.76 40.24 9.96
CA LEU A 151 21.23 40.25 10.03
C LEU A 151 21.88 41.02 8.87
N GLU A 152 21.11 41.49 7.89
CA GLU A 152 21.65 42.21 6.71
C GLU A 152 21.67 43.74 6.86
N THR A 153 20.89 44.29 7.79
CA THR A 153 20.92 45.72 8.13
C THR A 153 21.27 45.83 9.61
N GLY A 154 22.52 46.20 9.90
CA GLY A 154 23.01 46.33 11.27
C GLY A 154 22.01 47.04 12.20
N MET A 155 22.02 46.64 13.48
CA MET A 155 21.10 47.11 14.52
C MET A 155 20.80 48.61 14.40
N THR A 156 19.53 49.01 14.28
CA THR A 156 19.13 50.43 14.26
C THR A 156 18.74 50.91 15.67
N LYS A 157 18.79 52.22 15.92
CA LYS A 157 18.43 52.79 17.24
C LYS A 157 16.97 52.51 17.62
N GLU A 158 16.08 52.47 16.62
CA GLU A 158 14.67 52.12 16.77
C GLU A 158 14.50 50.65 17.18
N ARG A 159 15.27 49.74 16.58
CA ARG A 159 15.25 48.31 16.94
C ARG A 159 15.87 48.06 18.30
N PHE A 160 16.98 48.73 18.62
CA PHE A 160 17.60 48.65 19.93
C PHE A 160 16.64 49.08 21.07
N SER A 161 15.80 50.09 20.81
CA SER A 161 14.80 50.55 21.79
C SER A 161 13.68 49.53 22.04
N GLN A 162 13.40 48.65 21.07
CA GLN A 162 12.37 47.60 21.16
C GLN A 162 12.85 46.33 21.88
N LEU A 163 14.16 46.16 22.08
CA LEU A 163 14.73 45.02 22.81
C LEU A 163 14.41 45.09 24.31
N ASN A 164 14.39 43.93 24.98
CA ASN A 164 14.30 43.88 26.43
C ASN A 164 15.63 44.32 27.08
N ASP A 165 15.62 44.68 28.36
CA ASP A 165 16.79 45.25 29.03
C ASP A 165 18.00 44.30 29.06
N ASP A 166 17.76 43.00 29.24
CA ASP A 166 18.82 41.98 29.19
C ASP A 166 19.47 41.88 27.79
N GLU A 167 18.65 41.98 26.74
CA GLU A 167 19.09 41.94 25.35
C GLU A 167 19.85 43.20 24.96
N LYS A 168 19.42 44.37 25.47
CA LYS A 168 20.13 45.65 25.30
C LYS A 168 21.52 45.59 25.93
N ILE A 169 21.63 45.05 27.15
CA ILE A 169 22.92 44.93 27.84
C ILE A 169 23.85 43.99 27.06
N ALA A 170 23.37 42.82 26.67
CA ALA A 170 24.17 41.86 25.90
C ALA A 170 24.67 42.46 24.57
N PHE A 171 23.81 43.24 23.89
CA PHE A 171 24.18 43.91 22.65
C PHE A 171 25.25 44.99 22.85
N LEU A 172 25.13 45.82 23.89
CA LEU A 172 26.11 46.87 24.21
C LEU A 172 27.46 46.31 24.68
N VAL A 173 27.48 45.15 25.34
CA VAL A 173 28.72 44.45 25.69
C VAL A 173 29.48 44.02 24.44
N GLY A 174 28.78 43.54 23.42
CA GLY A 174 29.38 43.20 22.12
C GLY A 174 29.68 44.40 21.22
N ASN A 175 28.99 45.53 21.43
CA ASN A 175 29.06 46.73 20.58
C ASN A 175 29.13 48.02 21.44
N PRO A 176 30.26 48.28 22.11
CA PRO A 176 30.39 49.37 23.10
C PRO A 176 30.27 50.78 22.51
N ASP A 177 30.44 50.92 21.19
CA ASP A 177 30.39 52.21 20.49
C ASP A 177 29.02 52.50 19.85
N PHE A 178 28.02 51.63 20.02
CA PHE A 178 26.71 51.78 19.37
C PHE A 178 25.93 53.04 19.78
N LEU A 179 26.16 53.53 21.00
CA LEU A 179 25.46 54.70 21.56
C LEU A 179 26.30 55.99 21.53
N LYS A 180 27.53 55.95 21.01
CA LYS A 180 28.36 57.14 20.82
C LYS A 180 27.91 57.93 19.59
#